data_AF-A0A2R6N7W8-F1
#
_entry.id   AF-A0A2R6N7W8-F1
#
_cell.length_a   1.000
_cell.length_b   1.000
_cell.length_c   1.000
_cell.angle_alpha   90.00
_cell.angle_beta   90.00
_cell.angle_gamma   90.00
#
_symmetry.space_group_name_H-M   'P 1'
#
loop_
_entity.id
_entity.type
_entity.pdbx_description
1 polymer ?
#
loop_
_entity_poly.entity_id
_entity_poly.type
_entity_poly.pdbx_seq_one_letter_code
_entity_poly.pdbx_strand_id
1 'polypeptide(L)'
;MELTRRDALAALAGGAVVGGGGAAAAGQNERETNGRPTGAESGSSSATDTAFAAVRDPLVAAARVLYPSEVTGIETFVETYALGRIEDREEYRQGVERAVADLNERAGSWHDREYADLDADVQDSVLREIGADTAEPDSEGSTAERVRYYVVNELLYALYTSPTGGELVGIENPQGHPGGHESYQRGPR
;
A
#
# COMPACT_ATOMS: atom_id res chain seq x y z
N MET A 1 -4.77 26.67 2.99
CA MET A 1 -6.02 26.64 2.21
C MET A 1 -6.88 25.56 2.84
N GLU A 2 -8.02 25.92 3.39
CA GLU A 2 -8.98 24.94 3.93
C GLU A 2 -9.72 24.31 2.75
N LEU A 3 -9.50 23.02 2.52
CA LEU A 3 -10.28 22.27 1.54
C LEU A 3 -11.64 21.96 2.18
N THR A 4 -12.60 22.86 1.96
CA THR A 4 -13.99 22.60 2.30
C THR A 4 -14.54 21.49 1.41
N ARG A 5 -15.29 20.54 2.02
CA ARG A 5 -15.80 19.26 1.46
C ARG A 5 -16.59 19.35 0.14
N ARG A 6 -16.74 20.55 -0.45
CA ARG A 6 -17.56 20.82 -1.63
C ARG A 6 -16.79 20.77 -2.95
N ASP A 7 -15.48 20.98 -2.95
CA ASP A 7 -14.67 20.94 -4.19
C ASP A 7 -14.19 19.54 -4.57
N ALA A 8 -14.25 18.55 -3.66
CA ALA A 8 -13.89 17.16 -3.97
C ALA A 8 -14.89 16.44 -4.89
N LEU A 9 -16.10 16.98 -5.07
CA LEU A 9 -17.16 16.35 -5.88
C LEU A 9 -17.18 16.80 -7.35
N ALA A 10 -16.28 17.69 -7.78
CA ALA A 10 -16.20 18.12 -9.17
C ALA A 10 -15.34 17.18 -10.07
N ALA A 11 -14.53 16.29 -9.49
CA ALA A 11 -13.61 15.43 -10.27
C ALA A 11 -14.21 14.07 -10.71
N LEU A 12 -15.38 13.67 -10.22
CA LEU A 12 -15.96 12.35 -10.50
C LEU A 12 -17.05 12.34 -11.59
N ALA A 13 -17.11 13.39 -12.40
CA ALA A 13 -18.05 13.53 -13.52
C ALA A 13 -17.33 13.59 -14.88
N GLY A 14 -16.63 12.52 -15.21
CA GLY A 14 -16.15 12.22 -16.57
C GLY A 14 -16.03 10.71 -16.68
N GLY A 15 -17.11 9.97 -16.90
CA GLY A 15 -17.82 9.99 -18.17
C GLY A 15 -17.64 8.61 -18.80
N ALA A 16 -18.39 7.64 -18.27
CA ALA A 16 -18.58 6.34 -18.88
C ALA A 16 -19.05 6.50 -20.32
N VAL A 17 -18.31 5.95 -21.28
CA VAL A 17 -18.81 5.74 -22.64
C VAL A 17 -19.38 4.33 -22.72
N VAL A 18 -20.71 4.30 -22.77
CA VAL A 18 -21.54 3.17 -23.18
C VAL A 18 -21.45 3.01 -24.71
N GLY A 19 -21.35 1.77 -25.21
CA GLY A 19 -21.91 1.43 -26.53
C GLY A 19 -21.11 0.45 -27.38
N GLY A 20 -21.68 -0.75 -27.60
CA GLY A 20 -21.23 -1.66 -28.66
C GLY A 20 -21.82 -3.08 -28.55
N GLY A 21 -23.13 -3.23 -28.76
CA GLY A 21 -23.79 -4.53 -28.88
C GLY A 21 -23.83 -5.06 -30.33
N GLY A 22 -23.92 -6.40 -30.46
CA GLY A 22 -24.31 -7.18 -31.65
C GLY A 22 -23.14 -7.75 -32.48
N ALA A 23 -23.13 -8.98 -33.00
CA ALA A 23 -24.10 -10.07 -33.05
C ALA A 23 -23.43 -11.42 -33.50
N ALA A 24 -24.01 -12.54 -33.04
CA ALA A 24 -24.12 -13.88 -33.66
C ALA A 24 -22.89 -14.65 -34.21
N ALA A 25 -22.66 -15.85 -33.64
CA ALA A 25 -22.63 -17.09 -34.42
C ALA A 25 -22.93 -18.31 -33.53
N ALA A 26 -23.94 -19.07 -33.93
CA ALA A 26 -24.38 -20.31 -33.32
C ALA A 26 -23.36 -21.45 -33.54
N GLY A 27 -23.27 -22.35 -32.56
CA GLY A 27 -22.52 -23.59 -32.67
C GLY A 27 -22.99 -24.55 -31.59
N GLN A 28 -24.13 -25.19 -31.83
CA GLN A 28 -24.59 -26.35 -31.08
C GLN A 28 -23.53 -27.45 -31.20
N ASN A 29 -23.11 -28.04 -30.09
CA ASN A 29 -22.77 -29.44 -30.04
C ASN A 29 -23.04 -29.97 -28.64
N GLU A 30 -24.04 -30.84 -28.61
CA GLU A 30 -24.47 -31.65 -27.50
C GLU A 30 -23.34 -32.58 -27.08
N ARG A 31 -22.97 -32.54 -25.80
CA ARG A 31 -22.33 -33.68 -25.14
C ARG A 31 -22.83 -33.76 -23.71
N GLU A 32 -23.88 -34.57 -23.56
CA GLU A 32 -24.27 -35.13 -22.28
C GLU A 32 -23.10 -35.91 -21.67
N THR A 33 -22.63 -35.46 -20.50
CA THR A 33 -21.93 -36.33 -19.55
C THR A 33 -22.02 -35.70 -18.16
N ASN A 34 -22.96 -36.24 -17.38
CA ASN A 34 -23.05 -36.23 -15.91
C ASN A 34 -22.80 -34.89 -15.18
N GLY A 35 -23.91 -34.23 -14.85
CA GLY A 35 -23.94 -33.16 -13.85
C GLY A 35 -23.56 -33.67 -12.46
N ARG A 36 -22.34 -33.34 -12.03
CA ARG A 36 -21.98 -33.12 -10.62
C ARG A 36 -21.87 -31.61 -10.45
N PRO A 37 -22.68 -30.95 -9.60
CA PRO A 37 -22.39 -29.57 -9.26
C PRO A 37 -21.22 -29.57 -8.27
N THR A 38 -19.98 -29.49 -8.77
CA THR A 38 -18.86 -29.00 -7.96
C THR A 38 -18.99 -27.49 -7.96
N GLY A 39 -19.58 -26.97 -6.90
CA GLY A 39 -19.84 -25.56 -6.73
C GLY A 39 -18.59 -24.73 -6.45
N ALA A 40 -18.77 -23.44 -6.69
CA ALA A 40 -18.12 -22.32 -6.02
C ALA A 40 -16.60 -22.21 -6.16
N GLU A 41 -16.19 -21.66 -7.31
CA GLU A 41 -15.04 -20.77 -7.39
C GLU A 41 -15.43 -19.45 -6.71
N SER A 42 -15.50 -19.44 -5.38
CA SER A 42 -15.82 -18.27 -4.56
C SER A 42 -15.19 -18.46 -3.18
N GLY A 43 -13.86 -18.44 -3.15
CA GLY A 43 -13.07 -18.53 -1.92
C GLY A 43 -11.84 -17.63 -1.89
N SER A 44 -11.48 -17.00 -3.02
CA SER A 44 -10.24 -16.21 -3.09
C SER A 44 -10.40 -14.80 -2.54
N SER A 45 -11.50 -14.10 -2.87
CA SER A 45 -11.65 -12.68 -2.53
C SER A 45 -11.68 -12.40 -1.02
N SER A 46 -12.35 -13.24 -0.22
CA SER A 46 -12.44 -13.02 1.24
C SER A 46 -11.12 -13.32 1.98
N ALA A 47 -10.33 -14.27 1.51
CA ALA A 47 -9.04 -14.59 2.13
C ALA A 47 -7.99 -13.53 1.79
N THR A 48 -7.97 -13.06 0.54
CA THR A 48 -7.12 -11.95 0.10
C THR A 48 -7.47 -10.65 0.84
N ASP A 49 -8.75 -10.31 1.00
CA ASP A 49 -9.16 -9.12 1.77
C ASP A 49 -8.72 -9.19 3.24
N THR A 50 -8.78 -10.37 3.86
CA THR A 50 -8.35 -10.56 5.27
C THR A 50 -6.82 -10.44 5.40
N ALA A 51 -6.06 -11.07 4.49
CA ALA A 51 -4.60 -10.97 4.48
C ALA A 51 -4.14 -9.52 4.22
N PHE A 52 -4.84 -8.82 3.32
CA PHE A 52 -4.60 -7.42 3.04
C PHE A 52 -4.86 -6.53 4.26
N ALA A 53 -5.97 -6.77 5.00
CA ALA A 53 -6.25 -6.07 6.25
C ALA A 53 -5.18 -6.30 7.32
N ALA A 54 -4.66 -7.53 7.44
CA ALA A 54 -3.60 -7.86 8.40
C ALA A 54 -2.27 -7.14 8.12
N VAL A 55 -2.00 -6.76 6.88
CA VAL A 55 -0.81 -5.99 6.48
C VAL A 55 -1.04 -4.48 6.59
N ARG A 56 -2.24 -4.02 6.24
CA ARG A 56 -2.59 -2.60 6.18
C ARG A 56 -2.30 -1.87 7.49
N ASP A 57 -2.88 -2.32 8.59
CA ASP A 57 -2.84 -1.56 9.85
C ASP A 57 -1.40 -1.45 10.41
N PRO A 58 -0.58 -2.51 10.41
CA PRO A 58 0.84 -2.42 10.77
C PRO A 58 1.66 -1.49 9.85
N LEU A 59 1.39 -1.48 8.54
CA LEU A 59 2.07 -0.56 7.62
C LEU A 59 1.67 0.90 7.86
N VAL A 60 0.40 1.17 8.14
CA VAL A 60 -0.06 2.53 8.50
C VAL A 60 0.57 2.99 9.81
N ALA A 61 0.66 2.10 10.81
CA ALA A 61 1.36 2.36 12.06
C ALA A 61 2.85 2.68 11.83
N ALA A 62 3.56 1.85 11.05
CA ALA A 62 4.97 2.09 10.73
C ALA A 62 5.16 3.40 9.96
N ALA A 63 4.25 3.72 9.04
CA ALA A 63 4.30 4.98 8.29
C ALA A 63 4.16 6.21 9.19
N ARG A 64 3.33 6.16 10.24
CA ARG A 64 3.20 7.26 11.23
C ARG A 64 4.50 7.52 12.00
N VAL A 65 5.32 6.49 12.16
CA VAL A 65 6.64 6.60 12.81
C VAL A 65 7.71 7.10 11.82
N LEU A 66 7.72 6.54 10.61
CA LEU A 66 8.78 6.78 9.63
C LEU A 66 8.64 8.10 8.88
N TYR A 67 7.41 8.59 8.70
CA TYR A 67 7.15 9.79 7.92
C TYR A 67 7.32 11.05 8.76
N PRO A 68 7.76 12.18 8.15
CA PRO A 68 7.76 13.47 8.81
C PRO A 68 6.37 13.81 9.36
N SER A 69 6.31 14.49 10.51
CA SER A 69 5.06 14.86 11.19
C SER A 69 4.12 15.76 10.37
N GLU A 70 4.67 16.42 9.36
CA GLU A 70 3.98 17.29 8.41
C GLU A 70 3.15 16.49 7.39
N VAL A 71 3.44 15.19 7.23
CA VAL A 71 2.69 14.29 6.35
C VAL A 71 1.34 13.97 6.99
N THR A 72 0.27 14.32 6.28
CA THR A 72 -1.12 14.03 6.68
C THR A 72 -1.77 13.06 5.69
N GLY A 73 -2.86 12.41 6.09
CA GLY A 73 -3.55 11.45 5.22
C GLY A 73 -2.80 10.13 5.00
N ILE A 74 -1.94 9.75 5.97
CA ILE A 74 -1.06 8.57 5.89
C ILE A 74 -1.81 7.28 5.52
N GLU A 75 -2.99 7.07 6.10
CA GLU A 75 -3.80 5.86 5.84
C GLU A 75 -4.16 5.72 4.36
N THR A 76 -4.79 6.74 3.78
CA THR A 76 -5.15 6.77 2.36
C THR A 76 -3.91 6.68 1.46
N PHE A 77 -2.80 7.30 1.87
CA PHE A 77 -1.55 7.24 1.13
C PHE A 77 -0.98 5.82 1.07
N VAL A 78 -0.88 5.14 2.23
CA VAL A 78 -0.37 3.77 2.32
C VAL A 78 -1.23 2.81 1.51
N GLU A 79 -2.56 2.93 1.61
CA GLU A 79 -3.49 2.12 0.81
C GLU A 79 -3.29 2.33 -0.70
N THR A 80 -3.22 3.58 -1.13
CA THR A 80 -3.19 3.90 -2.56
C THR A 80 -1.83 3.55 -3.19
N TYR A 81 -0.73 3.88 -2.50
CA TYR A 81 0.60 3.87 -3.11
C TYR A 81 1.48 2.69 -2.69
N ALA A 82 1.46 2.29 -1.41
CA ALA A 82 2.24 1.15 -0.96
C ALA A 82 1.47 -0.15 -1.25
N LEU A 83 0.24 -0.26 -0.75
CA LEU A 83 -0.57 -1.47 -0.93
C LEU A 83 -1.00 -1.67 -2.39
N GLY A 84 -1.47 -0.62 -3.07
CA GLY A 84 -1.82 -0.69 -4.50
C GLY A 84 -0.66 -1.10 -5.41
N ARG A 85 0.60 -0.88 -5.00
CA ARG A 85 1.79 -1.31 -5.76
C ARG A 85 2.11 -2.79 -5.61
N ILE A 86 1.82 -3.37 -4.45
CA ILE A 86 2.16 -4.77 -4.14
C ILE A 86 1.01 -5.74 -4.42
N GLU A 87 -0.23 -5.24 -4.61
CA GLU A 87 -1.44 -6.04 -4.82
C GLU A 87 -1.27 -7.10 -5.91
N ASP A 88 -0.75 -6.70 -7.08
CA ASP A 88 -0.53 -7.57 -8.24
C ASP A 88 0.83 -8.32 -8.22
N ARG A 89 1.60 -8.23 -7.12
CA ARG A 89 2.94 -8.80 -6.99
C ARG A 89 2.98 -9.88 -5.92
N GLU A 90 2.40 -11.03 -6.23
CA GLU A 90 2.21 -12.15 -5.29
C GLU A 90 3.42 -12.47 -4.41
N GLU A 91 4.58 -12.75 -5.01
CA GLU A 91 5.80 -13.12 -4.26
C GLU A 91 6.27 -11.97 -3.34
N TYR A 92 6.16 -10.74 -3.81
CA TYR A 92 6.51 -9.56 -3.02
C TYR A 92 5.54 -9.35 -1.86
N ARG A 93 4.24 -9.51 -2.13
CA ARG A 93 3.16 -9.40 -1.13
C ARG A 93 3.35 -10.42 0.00
N GLN A 94 3.68 -11.66 -0.32
CA GLN A 94 4.01 -12.69 0.67
C GLN A 94 5.25 -12.33 1.50
N GLY A 95 6.22 -11.63 0.91
CA GLY A 95 7.36 -11.06 1.63
C GLY A 95 6.95 -10.01 2.66
N VAL A 96 6.06 -9.10 2.27
CA VAL A 96 5.48 -8.08 3.17
C VAL A 96 4.66 -8.72 4.29
N GLU A 97 3.78 -9.68 3.97
CA GLU A 97 2.99 -10.43 4.95
C GLU A 97 3.89 -11.10 5.99
N ARG A 98 4.97 -11.74 5.55
CA ARG A 98 5.95 -12.37 6.46
C ARG A 98 6.66 -11.35 7.34
N ALA A 99 7.10 -10.23 6.78
CA ALA A 99 7.77 -9.18 7.55
C ALA A 99 6.85 -8.52 8.58
N VAL A 100 5.57 -8.32 8.24
CA VAL A 100 4.55 -7.82 9.18
C VAL A 100 4.27 -8.85 10.28
N ALA A 101 4.20 -10.14 9.95
CA ALA A 101 4.06 -11.20 10.94
C ALA A 101 5.25 -11.22 11.91
N ASP A 102 6.48 -11.09 11.41
CA ASP A 102 7.69 -10.99 12.25
C ASP A 102 7.61 -9.76 13.18
N LEU A 103 7.15 -8.61 12.66
CA LEU A 103 7.00 -7.38 13.43
C LEU A 103 5.96 -7.53 14.55
N ASN A 104 4.81 -8.13 14.24
CA ASN A 104 3.76 -8.44 15.23
C ASN A 104 4.21 -9.47 16.26
N GLU A 105 5.01 -10.47 15.87
CA GLU A 105 5.60 -11.43 16.81
C GLU A 105 6.49 -10.72 17.83
N ARG A 106 7.35 -9.79 17.38
CA ARG A 106 8.21 -9.02 18.28
C ARG A 106 7.43 -8.08 19.19
N ALA A 107 6.49 -7.33 18.62
CA ALA A 107 5.59 -6.48 19.39
C ALA A 107 4.84 -7.28 20.46
N GLY A 108 4.29 -8.44 20.10
CA GLY A 108 3.60 -9.33 21.04
C GLY A 108 4.53 -9.87 22.12
N SER A 109 5.75 -10.26 21.76
CA SER A 109 6.72 -10.80 22.71
C SER A 109 7.25 -9.79 23.73
N TRP A 110 7.30 -8.50 23.36
CA TRP A 110 7.86 -7.43 24.19
C TRP A 110 6.79 -6.59 24.91
N HIS A 111 5.60 -6.50 24.32
CA HIS A 111 4.55 -5.57 24.75
C HIS A 111 3.15 -6.19 24.85
N ASP A 112 3.00 -7.51 24.64
CA ASP A 112 1.73 -8.25 24.73
C ASP A 112 0.60 -7.68 23.84
N ARG A 113 0.97 -7.03 22.73
CA ARG A 113 0.04 -6.42 21.76
C ARG A 113 0.56 -6.53 20.34
N GLU A 114 -0.34 -6.46 19.37
CA GLU A 114 0.04 -6.31 17.97
C GLU A 114 0.67 -4.93 17.73
N TYR A 115 1.53 -4.84 16.71
CA TYR A 115 2.30 -3.62 16.44
C TYR A 115 1.40 -2.41 16.18
N ALA A 116 0.30 -2.61 15.45
CA ALA A 116 -0.64 -1.54 15.11
C ALA A 116 -1.38 -0.95 16.32
N ASP A 117 -1.49 -1.71 17.42
CA ASP A 117 -2.18 -1.33 18.65
C ASP A 117 -1.28 -0.66 19.69
N LEU A 118 0.00 -0.50 19.36
CA LEU A 118 0.98 0.21 20.19
C LEU A 118 0.90 1.73 19.99
N ASP A 119 1.33 2.49 20.99
CA ASP A 119 1.54 3.93 20.85
C ASP A 119 2.76 4.20 19.95
N ALA A 120 2.78 5.33 19.24
CA ALA A 120 3.79 5.64 18.22
C ALA A 120 5.24 5.59 18.74
N ASP A 121 5.49 6.04 19.97
CA ASP A 121 6.83 5.97 20.59
C ASP A 121 7.29 4.52 20.83
N VAL A 122 6.34 3.64 21.14
CA VAL A 122 6.61 2.20 21.33
C VAL A 122 6.78 1.54 19.97
N GLN A 123 6.01 1.93 18.95
CA GLN A 123 6.19 1.48 17.58
C GLN A 123 7.59 1.81 17.02
N ASP A 124 8.12 3.01 17.29
CA ASP A 124 9.50 3.39 16.97
C ASP A 124 10.51 2.54 17.73
N SER A 125 10.27 2.33 19.02
CA SER A 125 11.15 1.50 19.86
C SER A 125 11.24 0.06 19.34
N VAL A 126 10.12 -0.55 18.93
CA VAL A 126 10.10 -1.90 18.35
C VAL A 126 10.94 -1.97 17.07
N LEU A 127 10.80 -1.00 16.16
CA LEU A 127 11.59 -0.99 14.91
C LEU A 127 13.10 -0.89 15.19
N ARG A 128 13.50 -0.07 16.16
CA ARG A 128 14.91 0.08 16.57
C ARG A 128 15.43 -1.14 17.31
N GLU A 129 14.63 -1.74 18.18
CA GLU A 129 15.04 -2.94 18.94
C GLU A 129 15.14 -4.18 18.05
N ILE A 130 14.33 -4.26 16.98
CA ILE A 130 14.52 -5.23 15.90
C ILE A 130 15.86 -5.00 15.17
N GLY A 131 16.34 -3.76 15.13
CA GLY A 131 17.51 -3.33 14.35
C GLY A 131 17.18 -2.93 12.91
N ALA A 132 15.91 -2.64 12.60
CA ALA A 132 15.47 -2.32 11.24
C ALA A 132 16.00 -0.96 10.74
N ASP A 133 16.54 -0.11 11.61
CA ASP A 133 17.17 1.17 11.27
C ASP A 133 18.63 1.01 10.79
N THR A 134 19.31 -0.05 11.22
CA THR A 134 20.74 -0.30 10.96
C THR A 134 21.03 -1.52 10.08
N ALA A 135 20.06 -2.44 9.94
CA ALA A 135 20.20 -3.62 9.10
C ALA A 135 20.36 -3.28 7.61
N GLU A 136 21.16 -4.07 6.89
CA GLU A 136 21.19 -4.04 5.44
C GLU A 136 19.90 -4.66 4.89
N PRO A 137 19.19 -4.05 3.94
CA PRO A 137 17.96 -4.63 3.39
C PRO A 137 18.22 -5.93 2.63
N ASP A 138 17.63 -7.03 3.09
CA ASP A 138 17.65 -8.35 2.43
C ASP A 138 16.28 -9.03 2.57
N SER A 139 15.67 -9.41 1.44
CA SER A 139 14.38 -10.08 1.39
C SER A 139 14.39 -11.50 1.95
N GLU A 140 15.54 -12.17 1.93
CA GLU A 140 15.71 -13.54 2.43
C GLU A 140 16.51 -13.59 3.74
N GLY A 141 16.91 -12.42 4.25
CA GLY A 141 17.73 -12.28 5.44
C GLY A 141 16.99 -12.54 6.75
N SER A 142 17.60 -12.10 7.84
CA SER A 142 17.05 -12.08 9.19
C SER A 142 15.80 -11.21 9.31
N THR A 143 15.09 -11.31 10.45
CA THR A 143 13.93 -10.46 10.74
C THR A 143 14.23 -8.97 10.56
N ALA A 144 15.40 -8.50 11.02
CA ALA A 144 15.78 -7.10 10.90
C ALA A 144 15.92 -6.65 9.44
N GLU A 145 16.58 -7.48 8.63
CA GLU A 145 16.84 -7.23 7.21
C GLU A 145 15.54 -7.30 6.39
N ARG A 146 14.63 -8.25 6.71
CA ARG A 146 13.31 -8.35 6.07
C ARG A 146 12.40 -7.18 6.44
N VAL A 147 12.35 -6.78 7.70
CA VAL A 147 11.56 -5.60 8.13
C VAL A 147 12.12 -4.33 7.48
N ARG A 148 13.45 -4.19 7.40
CA ARG A 148 14.10 -3.12 6.64
C ARG A 148 13.64 -3.13 5.18
N TYR A 149 13.70 -4.29 4.52
CA TYR A 149 13.41 -4.43 3.10
C TYR A 149 11.93 -4.20 2.76
N TYR A 150 11.01 -4.89 3.45
CA TYR A 150 9.59 -4.96 3.08
C TYR A 150 8.70 -3.94 3.79
N VAL A 151 9.12 -3.39 4.93
CA VAL A 151 8.32 -2.40 5.68
C VAL A 151 8.95 -1.02 5.54
N VAL A 152 10.17 -0.84 6.06
CA VAL A 152 10.80 0.49 6.11
C VAL A 152 11.06 1.02 4.72
N ASN A 153 11.74 0.25 3.87
CA ASN A 153 12.10 0.68 2.53
C ASN A 153 10.89 0.79 1.60
N GLU A 154 9.90 -0.10 1.70
CA GLU A 154 8.69 0.00 0.86
C GLU A 154 7.92 1.29 1.16
N LEU A 155 7.74 1.64 2.44
CA LEU A 155 7.07 2.87 2.85
C LEU A 155 7.86 4.12 2.44
N LEU A 156 9.18 4.15 2.63
CA LEU A 156 10.01 5.27 2.21
C LEU A 156 10.08 5.38 0.68
N TYR A 157 10.15 4.25 -0.02
CA TYR A 157 10.10 4.22 -1.48
C TYR A 157 8.79 4.80 -1.98
N ALA A 158 7.64 4.37 -1.43
CA ALA A 158 6.33 4.92 -1.81
C ALA A 158 6.27 6.43 -1.56
N LEU A 159 6.76 6.90 -0.41
CA LEU A 159 6.83 8.34 -0.09
C LEU A 159 7.67 9.11 -1.11
N TYR A 160 8.88 8.66 -1.42
CA TYR A 160 9.77 9.43 -2.29
C TYR A 160 9.49 9.31 -3.80
N THR A 161 8.75 8.27 -4.22
CA THR A 161 8.51 8.03 -5.65
C THR A 161 7.08 8.31 -6.11
N SER A 162 6.15 8.51 -5.18
CA SER A 162 4.80 8.95 -5.53
C SER A 162 4.77 10.47 -5.78
N PRO A 163 3.95 10.96 -6.73
CA PRO A 163 3.77 12.40 -6.94
C PRO A 163 3.37 13.13 -5.65
N THR A 164 2.41 12.57 -4.92
CA THR A 164 1.92 13.13 -3.65
C THR A 164 3.00 13.12 -2.56
N GLY A 165 3.77 12.05 -2.43
CA GLY A 165 4.83 11.99 -1.43
C GLY A 165 6.02 12.90 -1.76
N GLY A 166 6.35 13.07 -3.06
CA GLY A 166 7.34 14.04 -3.52
C GLY A 166 6.96 15.50 -3.22
N GLU A 167 5.68 15.85 -3.35
CA GLU A 167 5.14 17.14 -2.89
C GLU A 167 5.24 17.29 -1.36
N LEU A 168 4.88 16.25 -0.61
CA LEU A 168 4.89 16.26 0.86
C LEU A 168 6.29 16.44 1.45
N VAL A 169 7.33 15.92 0.80
CA VAL A 169 8.72 16.03 1.28
C VAL A 169 9.56 17.06 0.51
N GLY A 170 8.93 17.84 -0.38
CA GLY A 170 9.56 18.96 -1.09
C GLY A 170 10.67 18.55 -2.07
N ILE A 171 10.58 17.35 -2.66
CA ILE A 171 11.53 16.84 -3.66
C ILE A 171 10.92 16.74 -5.06
N GLU A 172 9.93 17.60 -5.36
CA GLU A 172 9.23 17.63 -6.63
C GLU A 172 10.19 17.61 -7.83
N ASN A 173 9.77 16.94 -8.91
CA ASN A 173 10.58 16.84 -10.11
C ASN A 173 10.91 18.24 -10.67
N PRO A 174 12.18 18.50 -11.04
CA PRO A 174 12.59 19.80 -11.55
C PRO A 174 11.95 20.12 -12.90
N GLN A 175 12.00 21.40 -13.27
CA GLN A 175 11.47 21.89 -14.55
C GLN A 175 12.01 21.09 -15.74
N GLY A 176 11.10 20.58 -16.58
CA GLY A 176 11.43 19.78 -17.77
C GLY A 176 11.41 18.26 -17.58
N HIS A 177 11.17 17.76 -16.36
CA HIS A 177 10.99 16.33 -16.10
C HIS A 177 9.51 15.96 -15.92
N PRO A 178 9.09 14.73 -16.30
CA PRO A 178 7.71 14.29 -16.13
C PRO A 178 7.24 14.44 -14.67
N GLY A 179 6.14 15.16 -14.43
CA GLY A 179 5.60 15.40 -13.09
C GLY A 179 6.14 16.63 -12.33
N GLY A 180 6.89 17.54 -12.96
CA GLY A 180 7.26 18.82 -12.34
C GLY A 180 6.11 19.85 -12.37
N HIS A 181 5.48 20.13 -11.22
CA HIS A 181 4.34 21.04 -11.10
C HIS A 181 4.72 22.51 -10.76
N GLU A 182 3.70 23.37 -10.71
CA GLU A 182 3.67 24.85 -10.74
C GLU A 182 4.56 25.61 -9.73
N SER A 183 5.16 24.94 -8.75
CA SER A 183 6.00 25.51 -7.68
C SER A 183 7.17 26.37 -8.23
N TYR A 184 7.68 26.01 -9.41
CA TYR A 184 8.70 26.76 -10.13
C TYR A 184 8.17 27.84 -11.09
N GLN A 185 6.85 27.92 -11.31
CA GLN A 185 6.25 28.96 -12.16
C GLN A 185 6.15 30.32 -11.46
N ARG A 186 6.26 30.36 -10.13
CA ARG A 186 6.34 31.62 -9.37
C ARG A 186 7.81 32.02 -9.17
N GLY A 187 8.27 32.93 -10.03
CA GLY A 187 9.57 33.59 -9.86
C GLY A 187 9.70 34.29 -8.49
N PRO A 188 10.93 34.58 -8.04
CA PRO A 188 11.18 35.19 -6.73
C PRO A 188 10.43 36.52 -6.60
N ARG A 189 9.84 36.76 -5.42
CA ARG A 189 9.28 38.06 -5.04
C ARG A 189 10.35 38.95 -4.43
#